data_AF-A0A2D3T7V7-F1
#
_entry.id   AF-A0A2D3T7V7-F1
#
_cell.length_a   1.000
_cell.length_b   1.000
_cell.length_c   1.000
_cell.angle_alpha   90.00
_cell.angle_beta   90.00
_cell.angle_gamma   90.00
#
_symmetry.space_group_name_H-M   'P 1'
#
loop_
_entity.id
_entity.type
_entity.pdbx_description
1 polymer ?
#
loop_
_entity_poly.entity_id
_entity_poly.type
_entity_poly.pdbx_seq_one_letter_code
_entity_poly.pdbx_strand_id
1 'polypeptide(L)'
;MNSSFPDGDTLNKEQNTTHQMRREARIRYILIDCLGCNEEDITPEKHLVDDLYADSVALIDMVIMISEKFKIEMTEKDFMHINTVKDLYRWTENHFQ
;
A
#
# COMPACT_ATOMS: atom_id res chain seq x y z
N MET A 1 -31.33 -14.74 34.05
CA MET A 1 -30.00 -15.37 34.03
C MET A 1 -29.32 -14.93 32.73
N ASN A 2 -28.02 -14.58 32.80
CA ASN A 2 -27.18 -13.80 31.87
C ASN A 2 -27.74 -12.38 31.56
N SER A 3 -27.49 -11.30 32.32
CA SER A 3 -26.29 -10.75 32.98
C SER A 3 -25.25 -10.17 32.01
N SER A 4 -25.09 -8.83 32.08
CA SER A 4 -24.02 -7.95 31.57
C SER A 4 -24.08 -7.43 30.12
N PHE A 5 -24.58 -6.20 29.98
CA PHE A 5 -23.84 -5.10 29.32
C PHE A 5 -22.98 -4.44 30.42
N PRO A 6 -21.72 -4.00 30.21
CA PRO A 6 -21.29 -2.95 29.27
C PRO A 6 -19.97 -3.40 28.53
N ASP A 7 -19.33 -2.71 27.57
CA ASP A 7 -18.70 -1.38 27.59
C ASP A 7 -18.34 -0.99 26.13
N GLY A 8 -18.48 0.30 25.81
CA GLY A 8 -18.21 0.87 24.49
C GLY A 8 -16.72 1.01 24.15
N ASP A 9 -16.02 -0.11 23.91
CA ASP A 9 -14.62 -0.13 23.46
C ASP A 9 -14.41 -0.75 22.06
N THR A 10 -15.43 -1.37 21.47
CA THR A 10 -15.26 -2.04 20.16
C THR A 10 -15.21 -1.08 18.96
N LEU A 11 -15.60 0.19 19.12
CA LEU A 11 -15.61 1.15 18.02
C LEU A 11 -14.22 1.71 17.66
N ASN A 12 -13.21 1.56 18.53
CA ASN A 12 -11.89 2.17 18.28
C ASN A 12 -10.93 1.29 17.46
N LYS A 13 -11.27 0.02 17.21
CA LYS A 13 -10.48 -0.91 16.39
C LYS A 13 -10.95 -0.96 14.93
N GLU A 14 -12.26 -0.82 14.69
CA GLU A 14 -12.87 -0.90 13.35
C GLU A 14 -12.49 0.29 12.45
N GLN A 15 -12.34 1.48 13.04
CA GLN A 15 -11.99 2.68 12.27
C GLN A 15 -10.55 2.65 11.74
N ASN A 16 -9.61 2.04 12.47
CA ASN A 16 -8.20 2.04 12.07
C ASN A 16 -7.92 1.09 10.88
N THR A 17 -8.55 -0.09 10.86
CA THR A 17 -8.37 -1.09 9.80
C THR A 17 -8.97 -0.65 8.46
N THR A 18 -10.06 0.13 8.48
CA THR A 18 -10.77 0.58 7.28
C THR A 18 -9.93 1.52 6.41
N HIS A 19 -9.11 2.38 7.02
CA HIS A 19 -8.24 3.30 6.30
C HIS A 19 -7.02 2.60 5.67
N GLN A 20 -6.53 1.53 6.28
CA GLN A 20 -5.38 0.77 5.77
C GLN A 20 -5.74 -0.03 4.52
N MET A 21 -6.82 -0.81 4.55
CA MET A 21 -7.28 -1.60 3.39
C MET A 21 -7.53 -0.75 2.14
N ARG A 22 -8.09 0.46 2.30
CA ARG A 22 -8.37 1.36 1.18
C ARG A 22 -7.09 1.89 0.50
N ARG A 23 -6.01 2.05 1.27
CA ARG A 23 -4.72 2.52 0.75
C ARG A 23 -3.98 1.39 0.03
N GLU A 24 -3.92 0.23 0.67
CA GLU A 24 -3.33 -0.99 0.08
C GLU A 24 -4.01 -1.33 -1.24
N ALA A 25 -5.35 -1.25 -1.31
CA ALA A 25 -6.10 -1.49 -2.54
C ALA A 25 -5.77 -0.49 -3.66
N ARG A 26 -5.55 0.80 -3.34
CA ARG A 26 -5.15 1.81 -4.34
C ARG A 26 -3.75 1.57 -4.88
N ILE A 27 -2.80 1.30 -3.99
CA ILE A 27 -1.42 0.98 -4.39
C ILE A 27 -1.41 -0.32 -5.21
N ARG A 28 -2.16 -1.33 -4.80
CA ARG A 28 -2.33 -2.60 -5.53
C ARG A 28 -2.91 -2.39 -6.92
N TYR A 29 -3.92 -1.53 -7.08
CA TYR A 29 -4.44 -1.17 -8.39
C TYR A 29 -3.37 -0.53 -9.28
N ILE A 30 -2.56 0.38 -8.75
CA ILE A 30 -1.47 1.02 -9.49
C ILE A 30 -0.40 -0.01 -9.88
N LEU A 31 -0.07 -0.95 -8.98
CA LEU A 31 0.86 -2.04 -9.28
C LEU A 31 0.33 -2.95 -10.40
N ILE A 32 -0.94 -3.32 -10.37
CA ILE A 32 -1.58 -4.13 -11.42
C ILE A 32 -1.55 -3.40 -12.78
N ASP A 33 -1.84 -2.09 -12.77
CA ASP A 33 -1.90 -1.26 -13.99
C ASP A 33 -0.49 -1.01 -14.57
N CYS A 34 0.50 -0.70 -13.72
CA CYS A 34 1.89 -0.43 -14.14
C CYS A 34 2.69 -1.70 -14.47
N LEU A 35 2.53 -2.79 -13.72
CA LEU A 35 3.29 -4.03 -13.93
C LEU A 35 2.52 -5.07 -14.76
N GLY A 36 1.20 -4.96 -14.87
CA GLY A 36 0.37 -5.98 -15.52
C GLY A 36 0.25 -7.29 -14.73
N CYS A 37 0.59 -7.29 -13.43
CA CYS A 37 0.46 -8.45 -12.56
C CYS A 37 -0.96 -8.59 -11.99
N ASN A 38 -1.32 -9.78 -11.52
CA ASN A 38 -2.60 -9.97 -10.86
C ASN A 38 -2.59 -9.49 -9.40
N GLU A 39 -3.78 -9.17 -8.91
CA GLU A 39 -4.00 -8.75 -7.54
C GLU A 39 -3.57 -9.81 -6.51
N GLU A 40 -3.69 -11.09 -6.88
CA GLU A 40 -3.27 -12.27 -6.12
C GLU A 40 -1.73 -12.41 -6.02
N ASP A 41 -0.97 -11.89 -6.98
CA ASP A 41 0.50 -11.82 -6.91
C ASP A 41 0.98 -10.65 -6.03
N ILE A 42 0.17 -9.58 -5.92
CA ILE A 42 0.48 -8.43 -5.06
C ILE A 42 0.27 -8.82 -3.59
N THR A 43 1.31 -9.38 -2.99
CA THR A 43 1.37 -9.73 -1.57
C THR A 43 2.47 -8.93 -0.86
N PRO A 44 2.27 -8.56 0.43
CA PRO A 44 3.18 -7.67 1.16
C PRO A 44 4.60 -8.24 1.29
N GLU A 45 4.76 -9.54 1.18
CA GLU A 45 6.04 -10.25 1.30
C GLU A 45 6.83 -10.26 -0.02
N LYS A 46 6.20 -9.92 -1.15
CA LYS A 46 6.83 -9.96 -2.46
C LYS A 46 7.64 -8.70 -2.73
N HIS A 47 8.73 -8.91 -3.46
CA HIS A 47 9.60 -7.84 -3.92
C HIS A 47 9.07 -7.24 -5.22
N LEU A 48 9.03 -5.91 -5.33
CA LEU A 48 8.56 -5.26 -6.55
C LEU A 48 9.47 -5.59 -7.73
N VAL A 49 10.79 -5.50 -7.54
CA VAL A 49 11.77 -5.73 -8.61
C VAL A 49 12.07 -7.22 -8.81
N ASP A 50 12.25 -7.97 -7.71
CA ASP A 50 12.73 -9.35 -7.78
C ASP A 50 11.61 -10.37 -8.07
N ASP A 51 10.39 -10.10 -7.60
CA ASP A 51 9.29 -11.08 -7.65
C ASP A 51 8.16 -10.64 -8.59
N LEU A 52 7.82 -9.35 -8.58
CA LEU A 52 6.87 -8.75 -9.53
C LEU A 52 7.56 -8.28 -10.83
N TYR A 53 8.89 -8.42 -10.93
CA TYR A 53 9.66 -8.02 -12.12
C TYR A 53 9.42 -6.57 -12.55
N ALA A 54 9.31 -5.65 -11.58
CA ALA A 54 9.20 -4.23 -11.87
C ALA A 54 10.42 -3.74 -12.64
N ASP A 55 10.24 -3.53 -13.94
CA ASP A 55 11.26 -3.02 -14.83
C ASP A 55 11.60 -1.55 -14.49
N SER A 56 12.78 -1.08 -14.90
CA SER A 56 13.22 0.30 -14.61
C SER A 56 12.23 1.37 -15.11
N VAL A 57 11.51 1.09 -16.21
CA VAL A 57 10.43 1.95 -16.73
C VAL A 57 9.19 1.87 -15.83
N ALA A 58 8.79 0.68 -15.41
CA ALA A 58 7.64 0.49 -14.52
C ALA A 58 7.84 1.17 -13.16
N LEU A 59 9.08 1.14 -12.63
CA LEU A 59 9.45 1.86 -11.41
C LEU A 59 9.25 3.38 -11.55
N ILE A 60 9.70 3.97 -12.66
CA ILE A 60 9.52 5.40 -12.93
C ILE A 60 8.03 5.75 -13.08
N ASP A 61 7.27 4.94 -13.81
CA ASP A 61 5.84 5.16 -14.02
C ASP A 61 5.06 5.06 -12.70
N MET A 62 5.39 4.07 -11.86
CA MET A 62 4.83 3.92 -10.50
C MET A 62 5.13 5.13 -9.63
N VAL A 63 6.36 5.64 -9.64
CA VAL A 63 6.73 6.83 -8.86
C VAL A 63 5.88 8.03 -9.25
N ILE A 64 5.70 8.25 -10.55
CA ILE A 64 4.89 9.35 -11.09
C ILE A 64 3.41 9.16 -10.77
N MET A 65 2.86 7.96 -11.01
CA MET A 65 1.47 7.61 -10.71
C MET A 65 1.17 7.76 -9.22
N ILE A 66 2.02 7.24 -8.34
CA ILE A 66 1.83 7.32 -6.89
C ILE A 66 1.98 8.77 -6.42
N SER A 67 3.02 9.49 -6.85
CA SER A 67 3.20 10.90 -6.48
C SER A 67 2.03 11.77 -6.91
N GLU A 68 1.50 11.59 -8.12
CA GLU A 68 0.35 12.35 -8.62
C GLU A 68 -0.97 11.95 -7.94
N LYS A 69 -1.26 10.64 -7.82
CA LYS A 69 -2.51 10.14 -7.24
C LYS A 69 -2.63 10.44 -5.75
N PHE A 70 -1.51 10.39 -5.02
CA PHE A 70 -1.49 10.62 -3.58
C PHE A 70 -1.03 12.02 -3.20
N LYS A 71 -0.63 12.85 -4.16
CA LYS A 71 -0.04 14.19 -3.94
C LYS A 71 1.13 14.15 -2.96
N ILE A 72 2.01 13.17 -3.11
CA ILE A 72 3.21 12.99 -2.30
C ILE A 72 4.46 13.20 -3.17
N GLU A 73 5.51 13.76 -2.60
CA GLU A 73 6.79 13.90 -3.30
C GLU A 73 7.61 12.61 -3.11
N MET A 74 7.37 11.65 -3.99
CA MET A 74 8.15 10.42 -4.04
C MET A 74 9.21 10.54 -5.13
N THR A 75 10.46 10.23 -4.81
CA THR A 75 11.56 10.19 -5.79
C THR A 75 11.92 8.76 -6.15
N GLU A 76 12.59 8.57 -7.28
CA GLU A 76 13.19 7.29 -7.66
C GLU A 76 14.10 6.73 -6.56
N LYS A 77 14.80 7.58 -5.80
CA LYS A 77 15.64 7.14 -4.68
C LYS A 77 14.82 6.57 -3.54
N ASP A 78 13.74 7.25 -3.13
CA ASP A 78 12.80 6.71 -2.13
C ASP A 78 12.26 5.35 -2.58
N PHE A 79 11.90 5.23 -3.85
CA PHE A 79 11.41 3.97 -4.41
C PHE A 79 12.50 2.89 -4.51
N MET A 80 13.77 3.24 -4.73
CA MET A 80 14.88 2.28 -4.68
C MET A 80 15.16 1.77 -3.26
N HIS A 81 14.81 2.54 -2.22
CA HIS A 81 14.84 2.06 -0.85
C HIS A 81 13.68 1.08 -0.58
N ILE A 82 12.57 1.23 -1.30
CA ILE A 82 11.38 0.38 -1.23
C ILE A 82 11.59 -0.88 -2.07
N ASN A 83 11.89 -2.00 -1.41
CA ASN A 83 12.11 -3.28 -2.10
C ASN A 83 10.87 -4.19 -2.12
N THR A 84 10.01 -4.10 -1.11
CA THR A 84 8.81 -4.94 -0.96
C THR A 84 7.52 -4.13 -1.02
N VAL A 85 6.44 -4.79 -1.41
CA VAL A 85 5.11 -4.18 -1.47
C VAL A 85 4.70 -3.65 -0.08
N LYS A 86 5.07 -4.36 0.99
CA LYS A 86 4.88 -3.90 2.36
C LYS A 86 5.62 -2.62 2.68
N ASP A 87 6.85 -2.47 2.19
CA ASP A 87 7.65 -1.26 2.41
C ASP A 87 7.00 -0.06 1.69
N LEU A 88 6.48 -0.29 0.48
CA LEU A 88 5.71 0.71 -0.26
C LEU A 88 4.46 1.15 0.52
N TYR A 89 3.69 0.20 1.04
CA TYR A 89 2.52 0.50 1.87
C TYR A 89 2.90 1.31 3.11
N ARG A 90 3.97 0.92 3.80
CA ARG A 90 4.46 1.62 5.00
C ARG A 90 4.93 3.03 4.68
N TRP A 91 5.67 3.21 3.60
CA TRP A 91 6.16 4.52 3.17
C TRP A 91 4.98 5.46 2.85
N THR A 92 4.00 4.94 2.10
CA THR A 92 2.78 5.69 1.75
C THR A 92 1.96 6.04 3.00
N GLU A 93 1.88 5.13 3.98
CA GLU A 93 1.21 5.38 5.26
C GLU A 93 1.88 6.48 6.08
N ASN A 94 3.22 6.52 6.13
CA ASN A 94 3.95 7.51 6.91
C ASN A 94 3.90 8.92 6.30
N HIS A 95 3.77 9.02 4.97
CA HIS A 95 3.69 10.29 4.25
C HIS A 95 2.26 10.85 4.13
N PHE A 96 1.23 10.03 4.37
CA PHE A 96 -0.17 10.45 4.35
C PHE A 96 -0.64 10.79 5.78
N GLN A 97 -0.58 12.08 6.15
CA GLN A 97 -1.10 12.63 7.42
C GLN A 97 -2.50 13.23 7.26
#